data_AF-A0A520XLB5-F1
#
_entry.id   AF-A0A520XLB5-F1
#
_cell.length_a   1.000
_cell.length_b   1.000
_cell.length_c   1.000
_cell.angle_alpha   90.00
_cell.angle_beta   90.00
_cell.angle_gamma   90.00
#
_symmetry.space_group_name_H-M   'P 1'
#
loop_
_entity.id
_entity.type
_entity.pdbx_description
1 polymer ?
#
loop_
_entity_poly.entity_id
_entity_poly.type
_entity_poly.pdbx_seq_one_letter_code
_entity_poly.pdbx_strand_id
1 'polypeptide(L)'
;MTPTDFFTAEQKRRPIDITGVENAILDFLIRGSEADLQELGLDKGIMKLVDTDEQAAILEHVGELEPEIEAGGSCANVLRVAARFGCRGSYSSAVGPDLNGSLFAKELEKVGVATRLAQVQGATGPSVFVVTPDG
;
A
#
# COMPACT_ATOMS: atom_id res chain seq x y z
N MET A 1 -18.54 27.68 -4.07
CA MET A 1 -17.26 27.27 -4.69
C MET A 1 -17.20 25.76 -4.59
N THR A 2 -17.29 25.08 -5.72
CA THR A 2 -17.07 23.63 -5.77
C THR A 2 -15.57 23.35 -5.74
N PRO A 3 -15.08 22.24 -5.14
CA PRO A 3 -13.66 21.92 -5.03
C PRO A 3 -12.87 21.89 -6.36
N THR A 4 -13.56 21.95 -7.49
CA THR A 4 -13.04 21.86 -8.86
C THR A 4 -12.55 23.18 -9.46
N ASP A 5 -12.68 24.31 -8.75
CA ASP A 5 -12.39 25.65 -9.31
C ASP A 5 -10.92 26.09 -9.17
N PHE A 6 -10.05 25.25 -8.61
CA PHE A 6 -8.63 25.55 -8.38
C PHE A 6 -7.73 25.32 -9.61
N PHE A 7 -8.18 24.56 -10.61
CA PHE A 7 -7.35 24.10 -11.72
C PHE A 7 -7.78 24.66 -13.08
N THR A 8 -6.80 25.15 -13.84
CA THR A 8 -7.02 25.72 -15.18
C THR A 8 -7.43 24.64 -16.19
N ALA A 9 -8.09 25.05 -17.28
CA ALA A 9 -8.45 24.14 -18.38
C ALA A 9 -7.22 23.47 -19.04
N GLU A 10 -6.05 24.08 -18.96
CA GLU A 10 -4.78 23.56 -19.47
C GLU A 10 -4.18 22.50 -18.54
N GLN A 11 -4.26 22.70 -17.22
CA GLN A 11 -3.93 21.66 -16.24
C GLN A 11 -4.81 20.42 -16.43
N LYS A 12 -6.06 20.57 -16.88
CA LYS A 12 -6.96 19.45 -17.23
C LYS A 12 -6.59 18.71 -18.54
N ARG A 13 -5.59 19.17 -19.30
CA ARG A 13 -5.21 18.61 -20.63
C ARG A 13 -3.91 17.80 -20.69
N ARG A 14 -3.06 17.76 -19.65
CA ARG A 14 -1.89 16.85 -19.65
C ARG A 14 -2.35 15.40 -19.45
N PRO A 15 -1.70 14.36 -19.99
CA PRO A 15 -2.23 13.00 -19.89
C PRO A 15 -2.09 12.42 -18.45
N ILE A 16 -0.92 12.61 -17.82
CA ILE A 16 -0.58 12.17 -16.46
C ILE A 16 0.38 13.22 -15.86
N ASP A 17 0.20 13.53 -14.57
CA ASP A 17 1.03 14.50 -13.86
C ASP A 17 2.13 13.80 -13.04
N ILE A 18 1.83 12.62 -12.46
CA ILE A 18 2.76 11.84 -11.63
C ILE A 18 2.68 10.37 -12.03
N THR A 19 3.85 9.72 -12.20
CA THR A 19 3.94 8.27 -12.37
C THR A 19 4.69 7.67 -11.20
N GLY A 20 4.06 6.75 -10.48
CA GLY A 20 4.68 5.94 -9.44
C GLY A 20 5.08 4.56 -9.98
N VAL A 21 6.21 4.05 -9.49
CA VAL A 21 6.67 2.68 -9.75
C VAL A 21 7.17 2.12 -8.43
N GLU A 22 6.51 1.07 -7.96
CA GLU A 22 6.80 0.42 -6.68
C GLU A 22 6.16 -0.98 -6.67
N ASN A 23 6.59 -1.86 -5.77
CA ASN A 23 5.91 -3.13 -5.54
C ASN A 23 4.48 -2.89 -5.02
N ALA A 24 3.51 -3.61 -5.56
CA ALA A 24 2.15 -3.60 -5.05
C ALA A 24 2.16 -4.37 -3.73
N ILE A 25 1.85 -3.66 -2.65
CA ILE A 25 1.92 -4.18 -1.30
C ILE A 25 0.61 -3.90 -0.58
N LEU A 26 0.13 -4.88 0.18
CA LEU A 26 -0.97 -4.70 1.14
C LEU A 26 -0.36 -4.54 2.52
N ASP A 27 -0.76 -3.49 3.21
CA ASP A 27 -0.35 -3.24 4.59
C ASP A 27 -1.32 -3.97 5.51
N PHE A 28 -0.77 -4.82 6.38
CA PHE A 28 -1.45 -5.52 7.45
C PHE A 28 -1.06 -4.82 8.75
N LEU A 29 -1.94 -3.93 9.22
CA LEU A 29 -1.70 -3.13 10.40
C LEU A 29 -2.25 -3.84 11.63
N ILE A 30 -1.38 -4.06 12.62
CA ILE A 30 -1.75 -4.56 13.92
C ILE A 30 -1.37 -3.58 15.02
N ARG A 31 -2.24 -3.50 16.03
CA ARG A 31 -1.95 -2.78 17.27
C ARG A 31 -1.29 -3.75 18.22
N GLY A 32 0.03 -3.65 18.34
CA GLY A 32 0.86 -4.55 19.15
C GLY A 32 1.54 -3.85 20.32
N SER A 33 2.45 -4.56 20.95
CA SER A 33 3.24 -4.17 22.11
C SER A 33 4.73 -4.40 21.87
N GLU A 34 5.58 -3.87 22.75
CA GLU A 34 7.02 -4.15 22.72
C GLU A 34 7.33 -5.64 22.93
N ALA A 35 6.45 -6.38 23.62
CA ALA A 35 6.62 -7.81 23.83
C ALA A 35 6.41 -8.57 22.51
N ASP A 36 5.44 -8.16 21.69
CA ASP A 36 5.17 -8.78 20.39
C ASP A 36 6.35 -8.54 19.42
N LEU A 37 6.94 -7.35 19.44
CA LEU A 37 8.17 -7.06 18.68
C LEU A 37 9.33 -7.97 19.08
N GLN A 38 9.53 -8.19 20.39
CA GLN A 38 10.58 -9.07 20.90
C GLN A 38 10.33 -10.53 20.54
N GLU A 39 9.08 -11.00 20.63
CA GLU A 39 8.69 -12.36 20.25
C GLU A 39 8.93 -12.63 18.77
N LEU A 40 8.65 -11.63 17.91
CA LEU A 40 8.86 -11.71 16.47
C LEU A 40 10.31 -11.40 16.03
N GLY A 41 11.20 -11.04 16.96
CA GLY A 41 12.58 -10.66 16.66
C GLY A 41 12.69 -9.42 15.76
N LEU A 42 11.78 -8.46 15.94
CA LEU A 42 11.71 -7.21 15.18
C LEU A 42 12.25 -6.05 16.01
N ASP A 43 13.16 -5.28 15.41
CA ASP A 43 13.58 -4.01 16.00
C ASP A 43 12.52 -2.93 15.73
N LYS A 44 12.31 -2.05 16.72
CA LYS A 44 11.33 -0.97 16.61
C LYS A 44 11.79 0.12 15.64
N GLY A 45 10.87 0.63 14.82
CA GLY A 45 11.08 1.81 13.99
C GLY A 45 11.92 1.57 12.73
N ILE A 46 12.12 0.32 12.32
CA ILE A 46 12.82 -0.05 11.09
C ILE A 46 11.90 -0.71 10.07
N MET A 47 12.33 -0.71 8.81
CA MET A 47 11.79 -1.60 7.79
C MET A 47 12.73 -2.79 7.63
N LYS A 48 12.27 -3.98 7.99
CA LYS A 48 13.01 -5.23 7.81
C LYS A 48 12.44 -5.99 6.61
N LEU A 49 13.28 -6.28 5.63
CA LEU A 49 12.93 -7.26 4.61
C LEU A 49 13.08 -8.65 5.22
N VAL A 50 12.04 -9.45 5.09
CA VAL A 50 11.97 -10.83 5.61
C VAL A 50 11.84 -11.81 4.46
N ASP A 51 12.29 -13.04 4.67
CA ASP A 51 12.02 -14.12 3.72
C ASP A 51 10.61 -14.69 3.90
N THR A 52 10.26 -15.67 3.07
CA THR A 52 8.93 -16.29 3.05
C THR A 52 8.58 -16.99 4.36
N ASP A 53 9.54 -17.63 5.01
CA ASP A 53 9.31 -18.42 6.22
C ASP A 53 9.12 -17.48 7.42
N GLU A 54 9.98 -16.46 7.55
CA GLU A 54 9.81 -15.38 8.53
C GLU A 54 8.46 -14.66 8.33
N GLN A 55 8.10 -14.36 7.08
CA GLN A 55 6.82 -13.71 6.75
C GLN A 55 5.62 -14.57 7.15
N ALA A 56 5.66 -15.89 6.91
CA ALA A 56 4.59 -16.79 7.28
C ALA A 56 4.38 -16.83 8.81
N ALA A 57 5.46 -16.91 9.59
CA ALA A 57 5.40 -16.88 11.05
C ALA A 57 4.82 -15.56 11.58
N ILE A 58 5.23 -14.42 11.01
CA ILE A 58 4.69 -13.11 11.37
C ILE A 58 3.19 -13.04 11.03
N LEU A 59 2.79 -13.49 9.84
CA LEU A 59 1.38 -13.47 9.41
C LEU A 59 0.49 -14.40 10.23
N GLU A 60 1.01 -15.53 10.69
CA GLU A 60 0.31 -16.44 11.60
C GLU A 60 0.02 -15.76 12.94
N HIS A 61 1.04 -15.17 13.57
CA HIS A 61 0.89 -14.41 14.81
C HIS A 61 -0.05 -13.20 14.64
N VAL A 62 0.09 -12.47 13.53
CA VAL A 62 -0.77 -11.34 13.17
C VAL A 62 -2.23 -11.74 12.93
N GLY A 63 -2.48 -12.92 12.36
CA GLY A 63 -3.82 -13.41 12.08
C GLY A 63 -4.67 -13.58 13.34
N GLU A 64 -4.04 -13.87 14.47
CA GLU A 64 -4.71 -13.92 15.78
C GLU A 64 -5.12 -12.53 16.30
N LEU A 65 -4.53 -11.46 15.77
CA LEU A 65 -4.71 -10.08 16.21
C LEU A 65 -5.66 -9.26 15.31
N GLU A 66 -6.37 -9.91 14.37
CA GLU A 66 -7.37 -9.29 13.46
C GLU A 66 -6.85 -8.00 12.76
N PRO A 67 -5.92 -8.11 11.79
CA PRO A 67 -5.27 -6.96 11.19
C PRO A 67 -6.24 -6.07 10.38
N GLU A 68 -6.01 -4.76 10.44
CA GLU A 68 -6.58 -3.83 9.46
C GLU A 68 -5.79 -3.97 8.15
N ILE A 69 -6.46 -4.22 7.03
CA ILE A 69 -5.82 -4.45 5.73
C ILE A 69 -6.10 -3.27 4.80
N GLU A 70 -5.04 -2.64 4.31
CA GLU A 70 -5.10 -1.46 3.44
C GLU A 70 -4.18 -1.61 2.22
N ALA A 71 -4.53 -0.96 1.12
CA ALA A 71 -3.61 -0.82 -0.01
C ALA A 71 -2.45 0.08 0.40
N GLY A 72 -1.28 -0.54 0.57
CA GLY A 72 -0.05 0.09 1.01
C GLY A 72 0.80 0.60 -0.12
N GLY A 73 2.11 0.69 0.15
CA GLY A 73 3.10 1.22 -0.79
C GLY A 73 3.27 2.74 -0.67
N SER A 74 4.51 3.18 -0.54
CA SER A 74 4.87 4.58 -0.36
C SER A 74 4.45 5.44 -1.56
N CYS A 75 4.76 4.99 -2.78
CA CYS A 75 4.37 5.66 -4.02
C CYS A 75 2.86 5.63 -4.23
N ALA A 76 2.20 4.51 -3.93
CA ALA A 76 0.74 4.39 -4.00
C ALA A 76 0.06 5.39 -3.05
N ASN A 77 0.55 5.51 -1.81
CA ASN A 77 0.07 6.49 -0.84
C ASN A 77 0.25 7.94 -1.31
N VAL A 78 1.40 8.29 -1.88
CA VAL A 78 1.62 9.62 -2.48
C VAL A 78 0.64 9.89 -3.62
N LEU A 79 0.42 8.92 -4.52
CA LEU A 79 -0.51 9.08 -5.64
C LEU A 79 -1.96 9.23 -5.17
N ARG A 80 -2.40 8.47 -4.16
CA ARG A 80 -3.73 8.60 -3.56
C ARG A 80 -3.96 10.00 -2.99
N VAL A 81 -2.96 10.55 -2.31
CA VAL A 81 -3.01 11.93 -1.79
C VAL A 81 -3.01 12.94 -2.93
N ALA A 82 -2.11 12.80 -3.91
CA ALA A 82 -2.03 13.70 -5.06
C ALA A 82 -3.34 13.72 -5.87
N ALA A 83 -4.00 12.57 -6.02
CA ALA A 83 -5.30 12.47 -6.69
C ALA A 83 -6.39 13.25 -5.94
N ARG A 84 -6.39 13.25 -4.59
CA ARG A 84 -7.28 14.10 -3.78
C ARG A 84 -7.03 15.59 -3.98
N PHE A 85 -5.80 15.97 -4.35
CA PHE A 85 -5.44 17.33 -4.75
C PHE A 85 -5.62 17.58 -6.25
N GLY A 86 -6.28 16.70 -7.01
CA GLY A 86 -6.60 16.92 -8.43
C GLY A 86 -5.48 16.60 -9.42
N CYS A 87 -4.35 16.03 -8.97
CA CYS A 87 -3.33 15.51 -9.87
C CYS A 87 -3.79 14.19 -10.51
N ARG A 88 -3.40 13.93 -11.76
CA ARG A 88 -3.61 12.62 -12.38
C ARG A 88 -2.38 11.74 -12.20
N GLY A 89 -2.59 10.63 -11.49
CA GLY A 89 -1.56 9.64 -11.22
C GLY A 89 -1.63 8.45 -12.19
N SER A 90 -0.47 7.86 -12.49
CA SER A 90 -0.36 6.49 -13.00
C SER A 90 0.52 5.67 -12.07
N TYR A 91 0.17 4.42 -11.82
CA TYR A 91 0.95 3.50 -10.99
C TYR A 91 1.33 2.26 -11.79
N SER A 92 2.61 1.91 -11.82
CA SER A 92 3.12 0.70 -12.50
C SER A 92 3.70 -0.27 -11.51
N SER A 93 3.28 -1.52 -11.57
CA SER A 93 3.70 -2.55 -10.62
C SER A 93 3.41 -3.95 -11.14
N ALA A 94 3.68 -4.97 -10.32
CA ALA A 94 3.31 -6.36 -10.54
C ALA A 94 2.46 -6.87 -9.37
N VAL A 95 1.43 -7.66 -9.68
CA VAL A 95 0.56 -8.32 -8.71
C VAL A 95 0.42 -9.81 -9.04
N GLY A 96 0.19 -10.60 -8.01
CA GLY A 96 -0.16 -12.02 -8.13
C GLY A 96 -1.64 -12.22 -8.49
N PRO A 97 -2.04 -13.43 -8.91
CA PRO A 97 -3.44 -13.79 -9.17
C PRO A 97 -4.19 -14.10 -7.87
N ASP A 98 -4.16 -13.17 -6.91
CA ASP A 98 -4.72 -13.33 -5.58
C ASP A 98 -5.66 -12.19 -5.17
N LEU A 99 -6.31 -12.37 -4.02
CA LEU A 99 -7.22 -11.39 -3.45
C LEU A 99 -6.50 -10.06 -3.17
N ASN A 100 -5.28 -10.11 -2.66
CA ASN A 100 -4.48 -8.93 -2.35
C ASN A 100 -4.26 -8.07 -3.61
N GLY A 101 -3.81 -8.67 -4.71
CA GLY A 101 -3.62 -7.98 -5.98
C GLY A 101 -4.91 -7.34 -6.50
N SER A 102 -6.02 -8.05 -6.33
CA SER A 102 -7.36 -7.55 -6.71
C SER A 102 -7.81 -6.36 -5.84
N LEU A 103 -7.58 -6.43 -4.53
CA LEU A 103 -7.88 -5.34 -3.59
C LEU A 103 -7.02 -4.11 -3.86
N PHE A 104 -5.72 -4.31 -4.05
CA PHE A 104 -4.77 -3.23 -4.37
C PHE A 104 -5.20 -2.45 -5.63
N ALA A 105 -5.51 -3.17 -6.70
CA ALA A 105 -5.95 -2.57 -7.96
C ALA A 105 -7.23 -1.74 -7.77
N LYS A 106 -8.20 -2.28 -7.02
CA LYS A 106 -9.48 -1.63 -6.73
C LYS A 106 -9.31 -0.36 -5.91
N GLU A 107 -8.40 -0.31 -4.94
CA GLU A 107 -8.14 0.88 -4.14
C GLU A 107 -7.56 2.04 -4.95
N LEU A 108 -6.65 1.76 -5.89
CA LEU A 108 -6.11 2.78 -6.79
C LEU A 108 -7.17 3.28 -7.78
N GLU A 109 -8.02 2.39 -8.29
CA GLU A 109 -9.11 2.76 -9.19
C GLU A 109 -10.14 3.67 -8.50
N LYS A 110 -10.49 3.41 -7.24
CA LYS A 110 -11.42 4.23 -6.45
C LYS A 110 -11.00 5.70 -6.36
N VAL A 111 -9.69 5.98 -6.38
CA VAL A 111 -9.16 7.36 -6.33
C VAL A 111 -8.82 7.91 -7.72
N GLY A 112 -9.13 7.20 -8.79
CA GLY A 112 -8.89 7.64 -10.16
C GLY A 112 -7.42 7.59 -10.60
N VAL A 113 -6.57 6.79 -9.94
CA VAL A 113 -5.19 6.55 -10.36
C VAL A 113 -5.19 5.48 -11.45
N ALA A 114 -4.60 5.79 -12.61
CA ALA A 114 -4.48 4.83 -13.70
C ALA A 114 -3.50 3.72 -13.32
N THR A 115 -3.86 2.45 -13.51
CA THR A 115 -3.02 1.32 -13.13
C THR A 115 -2.41 0.63 -14.34
N ARG A 116 -1.14 0.23 -14.22
CA ARG A 116 -0.38 -0.57 -15.19
C ARG A 116 0.22 -1.76 -14.43
N LEU A 117 -0.63 -2.69 -14.04
CA LEU A 117 -0.26 -3.84 -13.22
C LEU A 117 0.04 -5.05 -14.11
N ALA A 118 1.30 -5.49 -14.10
CA ALA A 118 1.68 -6.77 -14.67
C ALA A 118 1.15 -7.92 -13.80
N GLN A 119 0.69 -8.98 -14.43
CA GLN A 119 0.34 -10.22 -13.74
C GLN A 119 1.58 -11.11 -13.69
N VAL A 120 1.97 -11.55 -12.49
CA VAL A 120 3.15 -12.40 -12.28
C VAL A 120 2.79 -13.72 -11.62
N GLN A 121 3.62 -14.74 -11.83
CA GLN A 121 3.52 -16.00 -11.10
C GLN A 121 4.15 -15.81 -9.72
N GLY A 122 3.31 -15.58 -8.71
CA GLY A 122 3.70 -15.30 -7.33
C GLY A 122 2.56 -14.66 -6.56
N ALA A 123 2.71 -14.47 -5.25
CA ALA A 123 1.75 -13.73 -4.43
C ALA A 123 2.01 -12.22 -4.51
N THR A 124 0.96 -11.42 -4.37
CA THR A 124 1.07 -9.98 -4.10
C THR A 124 1.62 -9.80 -2.69
N GLY A 125 2.70 -9.03 -2.56
CA GLY A 125 3.47 -8.94 -1.32
C GLY A 125 2.67 -8.32 -0.16
N PRO A 126 2.62 -8.95 1.02
CA PRO A 126 2.14 -8.29 2.23
C PRO A 126 3.28 -7.53 2.92
N SER A 127 2.94 -6.46 3.63
CA SER A 127 3.80 -5.77 4.59
C SER A 127 3.07 -5.69 5.91
N VAL A 128 3.73 -6.13 6.99
CA VAL A 128 3.14 -6.14 8.32
C VAL A 128 3.66 -4.93 9.09
N PHE A 129 2.73 -4.17 9.66
CA PHE A 129 3.01 -3.02 10.51
C PHE A 129 2.59 -3.33 11.94
N VAL A 130 3.56 -3.39 12.84
CA VAL A 130 3.32 -3.50 14.27
C VAL A 130 3.36 -2.11 14.88
N VAL A 131 2.18 -1.59 15.21
CA VAL A 131 2.01 -0.25 15.80
C VAL A 131 1.93 -0.39 17.31
N THR A 132 2.97 0.04 18.00
CA THR A 132 3.02 0.08 19.47
C THR A 132 2.18 1.25 20.04
N PRO A 133 1.84 1.26 21.34
CA PRO A 133 0.93 2.25 21.91
C PRO A 133 1.40 3.71 21.85
N ASP A 134 2.69 3.95 21.65
CA ASP A 134 3.30 5.27 21.49
C ASP A 134 3.22 5.82 20.05
N GLY A 135 2.74 5.02 19.09
CA GLY A 135 2.64 5.38 17.68
C GLY A 135 3.96 5.23 16.92
#